data_AF-A0A5C6DWG0-F1
#
_entry.id   AF-A0A5C6DWG0-F1
#
_cell.length_a   1.000
_cell.length_b   1.000
_cell.length_c   1.000
_cell.angle_alpha   90.00
_cell.angle_beta   90.00
_cell.angle_gamma   90.00
#
_symmetry.space_group_name_H-M   'P 1'
#
loop_
_entity.id
_entity.type
_entity.pdbx_description
1 polymer ?
#
loop_
_entity_poly.entity_id
_entity_poly.type
_entity_poly.pdbx_seq_one_letter_code
_entity_poly.pdbx_strand_id
1 'polypeptide(L)'
;MSDRATTPTRVESNRATRANASRDSISRRRLQLSQSQAAAWLCYLNQRLTSEQPRCESLDELRAQLADACWLARWKREQVDLEFCLSLLPGLTESLLGLSQQDQDREDFDVLEDMIRAVLVEN
;
A
#
# COMPACT_ATOMS: atom_id res chain seq x y z
N MET A 1 58.47 36.15 -13.43
CA MET A 1 57.82 36.73 -14.63
C MET A 1 57.32 35.53 -15.42
N SER A 2 56.05 35.16 -15.24
CA SER A 2 54.93 35.51 -16.12
C SER A 2 55.12 34.91 -17.52
N ASP A 3 54.20 34.18 -18.14
CA ASP A 3 52.80 33.83 -17.85
C ASP A 3 52.37 32.83 -18.94
N ARG A 4 51.41 31.95 -18.65
CA ARG A 4 50.29 31.45 -19.50
C ARG A 4 50.58 30.87 -20.91
N ALA A 5 49.85 29.88 -21.43
CA ALA A 5 48.69 29.13 -20.98
C ALA A 5 48.60 27.88 -21.87
N THR A 6 48.44 26.70 -21.28
CA THR A 6 48.04 25.49 -22.01
C THR A 6 46.55 25.32 -21.82
N THR A 7 45.79 25.53 -22.87
CA THR A 7 44.35 25.26 -22.97
C THR A 7 44.11 23.74 -22.99
N PRO A 8 43.28 23.17 -22.11
CA PRO A 8 42.65 21.90 -22.39
C PRO A 8 41.26 22.17 -22.96
N THR A 9 41.11 21.84 -24.23
CA THR A 9 39.84 21.68 -24.95
C THR A 9 38.91 20.78 -24.13
N ARG A 10 37.89 21.38 -23.51
CA ARG A 10 36.83 20.67 -22.81
C ARG A 10 36.02 19.92 -23.85
N VAL A 11 36.28 18.61 -23.96
CA VAL A 11 35.43 17.68 -24.69
C VAL A 11 34.03 17.83 -24.11
N GLU A 12 33.11 18.28 -24.97
CA GLU A 12 31.69 18.30 -24.72
C GLU A 12 31.25 16.89 -24.35
N SER A 13 31.05 16.70 -23.04
CA SER A 13 30.42 15.51 -22.52
C SER A 13 28.96 15.63 -22.96
N ASN A 14 28.66 14.97 -24.07
CA ASN A 14 27.33 14.72 -24.61
C ASN A 14 26.42 14.26 -23.48
N ARG A 15 25.76 15.23 -22.84
CA ARG A 15 24.65 15.00 -21.91
C ARG A 15 23.43 14.70 -22.77
N ALA A 16 23.53 13.57 -23.49
CA ALA A 16 22.42 12.92 -24.13
C ALA A 16 21.37 12.65 -23.06
N THR A 17 20.30 13.42 -23.10
CA THR A 17 18.94 12.94 -22.91
C THR A 17 18.76 11.89 -21.81
N ARG A 18 18.72 12.34 -20.55
CA ARG A 18 17.75 11.76 -19.60
C ARG A 18 16.35 12.26 -19.95
N ALA A 19 15.89 11.89 -21.15
CA ALA A 19 14.48 11.79 -21.43
C ALA A 19 14.00 10.46 -20.79
N ASN A 20 12.78 10.47 -20.27
CA ASN A 20 12.04 9.29 -19.79
C ASN A 20 12.39 8.71 -18.41
N ALA A 21 12.35 9.54 -17.37
CA ALA A 21 11.86 9.08 -16.06
C ALA A 21 10.34 9.30 -15.87
N SER A 22 9.61 9.54 -16.96
CA SER A 22 8.15 9.50 -17.04
C SER A 22 7.71 8.10 -17.48
N ARG A 23 8.12 7.07 -16.73
CA ARG A 23 7.60 5.71 -16.91
C ARG A 23 6.86 5.36 -15.64
N ASP A 24 5.55 5.61 -15.68
CA ASP A 24 4.53 5.14 -14.75
C ASP A 24 4.93 5.29 -13.28
N SER A 25 4.81 6.51 -12.74
CA SER A 25 4.55 6.63 -11.31
C SER A 25 3.23 5.92 -11.06
N ILE A 26 3.29 4.62 -10.75
CA ILE A 26 2.12 3.87 -10.30
C ILE A 26 1.53 4.70 -9.18
N SER A 27 0.35 5.25 -9.40
CA SER A 27 -0.32 6.05 -8.39
C SER A 27 -0.53 5.15 -7.18
N ARG A 28 -0.10 5.62 -6.02
CA ARG A 28 -0.19 4.89 -4.76
C ARG A 28 -1.07 5.64 -3.79
N ARG A 29 -1.79 4.88 -2.97
CA ARG A 29 -2.60 5.39 -1.88
C ARG A 29 -1.99 4.92 -0.57
N ARG A 30 -1.71 5.87 0.32
CA ARG A 30 -1.26 5.58 1.67
C ARG A 30 -2.46 5.54 2.62
N LEU A 31 -2.45 4.55 3.50
CA LEU A 31 -3.42 4.40 4.57
C LEU A 31 -2.68 4.38 5.90
N GLN A 32 -3.08 5.25 6.83
CA GLN A 32 -2.52 5.27 8.18
C GLN A 32 -3.53 4.67 9.14
N LEU A 33 -3.12 3.65 9.89
CA LEU A 33 -3.92 2.93 10.85
C LEU A 33 -3.30 3.03 12.24
N SER A 34 -4.16 3.14 13.25
CA SER A 34 -3.74 2.84 14.62
C SER A 34 -3.37 1.35 14.74
N GLN A 35 -2.53 1.01 15.71
CA GLN A 35 -2.16 -0.38 15.96
C GLN A 35 -3.37 -1.26 16.30
N SER A 36 -4.34 -0.72 17.04
CA SER A 36 -5.58 -1.42 17.38
C SER A 36 -6.45 -1.68 16.15
N GLN A 37 -6.59 -0.71 15.25
CA GLN A 37 -7.32 -0.90 13.99
C GLN A 37 -6.65 -1.97 13.12
N ALA A 38 -5.35 -1.85 12.89
CA ALA A 38 -4.61 -2.81 12.07
C ALA A 38 -4.66 -4.24 12.64
N ALA A 39 -4.60 -4.39 13.96
CA ALA A 39 -4.73 -5.68 14.62
C ALA A 39 -6.15 -6.26 14.49
N ALA A 40 -7.20 -5.44 14.66
CA ALA A 40 -8.59 -5.86 14.47
C ALA A 40 -8.82 -6.32 13.03
N TRP A 41 -8.30 -5.56 12.06
CA TRP A 41 -8.38 -5.88 10.64
C TRP A 41 -7.71 -7.20 10.29
N LEU A 42 -6.47 -7.39 10.77
CA LEU A 42 -5.72 -8.62 10.56
C LEU A 42 -6.42 -9.83 11.21
N CYS A 43 -7.00 -9.65 12.40
CA CYS A 43 -7.76 -10.70 13.08
C CYS A 43 -8.98 -11.13 12.25
N TYR A 44 -9.77 -10.16 11.79
CA TYR A 44 -10.95 -10.40 10.95
C TYR A 44 -10.57 -11.14 9.66
N LEU A 45 -9.56 -10.67 8.92
CA LEU A 45 -9.11 -11.31 7.69
C LEU A 45 -8.57 -12.73 7.92
N ASN A 46 -7.84 -12.97 9.01
CA ASN A 46 -7.36 -14.31 9.33
C ASN A 46 -8.51 -15.27 9.66
N GLN A 47 -9.58 -14.82 10.31
CA GLN A 47 -10.75 -15.67 10.61
C GLN A 47 -11.58 -15.97 9.36
N ARG A 48 -11.74 -14.99 8.48
CA ARG A 48 -12.59 -15.11 7.28
C ARG A 48 -11.91 -15.86 6.15
N LEU A 49 -10.60 -15.69 5.97
CA LEU A 49 -9.85 -16.34 4.89
C LEU A 49 -9.41 -17.78 5.23
N THR A 50 -9.75 -18.30 6.42
CA THR A 50 -9.35 -19.66 6.84
C THR A 50 -10.24 -20.80 6.34
N SER A 51 -11.45 -20.56 5.83
CA SER A 51 -12.37 -21.65 5.48
C SER A 51 -13.17 -21.41 4.20
N GLU A 52 -12.93 -22.27 3.21
CA GLU A 52 -13.83 -22.64 2.09
C GLU A 52 -14.30 -21.56 1.10
N GLN A 53 -14.00 -20.28 1.33
CA GLN A 53 -14.32 -19.22 0.38
C GLN A 53 -13.33 -19.16 -0.78
N PRO A 54 -13.78 -18.77 -2.00
CA PRO A 54 -12.87 -18.56 -3.12
C PRO A 54 -11.81 -17.53 -2.73
N ARG A 55 -10.54 -17.94 -2.80
CA ARG A 55 -9.40 -17.09 -2.45
C ARG A 55 -9.40 -15.87 -3.36
N CYS A 56 -9.51 -14.69 -2.76
CA CYS A 56 -9.30 -13.45 -3.46
C CYS A 56 -7.86 -12.98 -3.24
N GLU A 57 -7.08 -12.92 -4.31
CA GLU A 57 -5.67 -12.48 -4.28
C GLU A 57 -5.51 -11.10 -3.62
N SER A 58 -6.43 -10.17 -3.87
CA SER A 58 -6.41 -8.82 -3.29
C SER A 58 -6.56 -8.83 -1.75
N LEU A 59 -7.38 -9.72 -1.21
CA LEU A 59 -7.56 -9.86 0.24
C LEU A 59 -6.38 -10.57 0.89
N ASP A 60 -5.81 -11.57 0.21
CA ASP A 60 -4.59 -12.24 0.65
C ASP A 60 -3.40 -11.26 0.68
N GLU A 61 -3.29 -10.39 -0.33
CA GLU A 61 -2.27 -9.34 -0.36
C GLU A 61 -2.47 -8.32 0.76
N LEU A 62 -3.69 -7.83 0.98
CA LEU A 62 -4.00 -6.94 2.11
C LEU A 62 -3.64 -7.60 3.45
N ARG A 63 -3.99 -8.87 3.64
CA ARG A 63 -3.67 -9.62 4.86
C ARG A 63 -2.16 -9.73 5.08
N ALA A 64 -1.40 -10.02 4.03
CA ALA A 64 0.07 -10.09 4.10
C ALA A 64 0.68 -8.72 4.46
N GLN A 65 0.24 -7.65 3.78
CA GLN A 65 0.72 -6.30 4.07
C GLN A 65 0.38 -5.85 5.51
N LEU A 66 -0.83 -6.16 5.99
CA LEU A 66 -1.23 -5.92 7.38
C LEU A 66 -0.37 -6.69 8.38
N ALA A 67 -0.06 -7.96 8.10
CA ALA A 67 0.79 -8.77 8.98
C ALA A 67 2.19 -8.16 9.11
N ASP A 68 2.80 -7.78 7.98
CA ASP A 68 4.12 -7.16 7.94
C ASP A 68 4.12 -5.80 8.63
N ALA A 69 3.12 -4.96 8.36
CA ALA A 69 3.03 -3.63 8.92
C ALA A 69 2.72 -3.64 10.43
N CYS A 70 1.85 -4.55 10.89
CA CYS A 70 1.62 -4.79 12.33
C CYS A 70 2.90 -5.26 13.03
N TRP A 71 3.66 -6.17 12.40
CA TRP A 71 4.95 -6.60 12.94
C TRP A 71 5.91 -5.41 13.06
N LEU A 72 6.10 -4.63 11.99
CA LEU A 72 6.97 -3.45 11.99
C LEU A 72 6.54 -2.39 13.03
N ALA A 73 5.24 -2.08 13.12
CA ALA A 73 4.70 -1.11 14.06
C ALA A 73 4.93 -1.53 15.51
N ARG A 74 4.80 -2.84 15.82
CA ARG A 74 5.11 -3.39 17.15
C ARG A 74 6.59 -3.20 17.50
N TRP A 75 7.48 -3.39 16.53
CA TRP A 75 8.92 -3.21 16.73
C TRP A 75 9.33 -1.74 16.89
N LYS A 76 8.73 -0.84 16.10
CA LYS A 76 9.09 0.59 16.07
C LYS A 76 8.27 1.48 17.01
N ARG A 77 7.20 0.96 17.61
CA ARG A 77 6.19 1.73 18.38
C ARG A 77 5.57 2.87 17.56
N GLU A 78 5.43 2.65 16.26
CA GLU A 78 4.89 3.61 15.30
C GLU A 78 3.46 3.24 14.91
N GLN A 79 2.79 4.13 14.17
CA GLN A 79 1.53 3.82 13.50
C GLN A 79 1.76 2.80 12.37
N VAL A 80 0.68 2.14 11.94
CA VAL A 80 0.72 1.21 10.81
C VAL A 80 0.46 1.98 9.53
N ASP A 81 1.46 2.02 8.65
CA ASP A 81 1.33 2.61 7.32
C ASP A 81 1.23 1.50 6.26
N LEU A 82 0.15 1.52 5.49
CA LEU A 82 -0.05 0.66 4.31
C LEU A 82 0.01 1.52 3.05
N GLU A 83 0.58 0.97 1.98
CA GLU A 83 0.66 1.64 0.68
C GLU A 83 0.13 0.72 -0.41
N PHE A 84 -0.98 1.11 -1.04
CA PHE A 84 -1.66 0.34 -2.08
C PHE A 84 -1.40 0.93 -3.46
N CYS A 85 -1.22 0.08 -4.46
CA CYS A 85 -1.30 0.52 -5.85
C CYS A 85 -2.77 0.83 -6.19
N LEU A 86 -3.07 1.99 -6.80
CA LEU A 86 -4.45 2.36 -7.13
C LEU A 86 -5.14 1.33 -8.04
N SER A 87 -4.37 0.59 -8.86
CA SER A 87 -4.89 -0.48 -9.72
C SER A 87 -5.46 -1.68 -8.95
N LEU A 88 -5.04 -1.89 -7.70
CA LEU A 88 -5.51 -2.99 -6.85
C LEU A 88 -6.74 -2.61 -6.02
N LEU A 89 -7.01 -1.32 -5.85
CA LEU A 89 -8.13 -0.83 -5.04
C LEU A 89 -9.49 -1.33 -5.54
N PRO A 90 -9.82 -1.32 -6.85
CA PRO A 90 -11.12 -1.79 -7.30
C PRO A 90 -11.38 -3.25 -6.92
N GLY A 91 -10.42 -4.14 -7.17
CA GLY A 91 -10.53 -5.56 -6.81
C GLY A 91 -10.61 -5.77 -5.30
N LEU A 92 -9.85 -4.99 -4.52
CA LEU A 92 -9.92 -5.03 -3.06
C LEU A 92 -11.30 -4.57 -2.55
N THR A 93 -11.80 -3.44 -3.05
CA THR A 93 -13.12 -2.90 -2.68
C THR A 93 -14.24 -3.87 -3.03
N GLU A 94 -14.25 -4.44 -4.24
CA GLU A 94 -15.24 -5.44 -4.65
C GLU A 94 -15.25 -6.65 -3.71
N SER A 95 -14.07 -7.08 -3.28
CA SER A 95 -13.91 -8.22 -2.39
C SER A 95 -14.41 -7.93 -0.97
N LEU A 96 -14.11 -6.74 -0.43
CA LEU A 96 -14.62 -6.29 0.86
C LEU A 96 -16.16 -6.13 0.83
N LEU A 97 -16.72 -5.60 -0.25
CA LEU A 97 -18.18 -5.53 -0.45
C LEU A 97 -18.82 -6.91 -0.62
N GLY A 98 -18.09 -7.88 -1.17
CA GLY A 98 -18.52 -9.28 -1.23
C GLY A 98 -18.64 -9.90 0.17
N LEU A 99 -17.64 -9.66 1.02
CA LEU A 99 -17.67 -10.09 2.42
C LEU A 99 -18.85 -9.45 3.18
N SER A 100 -19.19 -8.18 2.91
CA SER A 100 -20.24 -7.48 3.64
C SER A 100 -21.64 -8.02 3.36
N GLN A 101 -21.82 -8.73 2.24
CA GLN A 101 -23.08 -9.40 1.90
C GLN A 101 -23.22 -10.76 2.59
N GLN A 102 -22.09 -11.33 3.05
CA GLN A 102 -22.04 -12.64 3.69
C GLN A 102 -22.04 -12.53 5.22
N ASP A 103 -21.62 -11.38 5.75
CA ASP A 103 -21.50 -11.19 7.19
C ASP A 103 -22.83 -10.79 7.85
N GLN A 104 -23.25 -11.57 8.85
CA GLN A 104 -24.47 -11.31 9.64
C GLN A 104 -24.15 -10.94 11.10
N ASP A 105 -22.91 -11.12 11.54
CA ASP A 105 -22.48 -10.75 12.89
C ASP A 105 -22.12 -9.26 12.97
N ARG A 106 -22.73 -8.57 13.93
CA ARG A 106 -22.69 -7.10 14.02
C ARG A 106 -21.30 -6.55 14.34
N GLU A 107 -20.53 -7.23 15.19
CA GLU A 107 -19.17 -6.78 15.57
C GLU A 107 -18.18 -6.93 14.41
N ASP A 108 -18.31 -8.01 13.64
CA ASP A 108 -17.52 -8.28 12.44
C ASP A 108 -17.85 -7.29 11.31
N PHE A 109 -19.12 -6.89 11.22
CA PHE A 109 -19.58 -5.88 10.27
C PHE A 109 -18.95 -4.50 10.52
N ASP A 110 -18.78 -4.09 11.78
CA ASP A 110 -18.17 -2.78 12.12
C ASP A 110 -16.70 -2.72 11.66
N VAL A 111 -15.95 -3.81 11.81
CA VAL A 111 -14.55 -3.90 11.34
C VAL A 111 -14.48 -3.85 9.82
N LEU A 112 -15.38 -4.57 9.14
CA LEU A 112 -15.45 -4.57 7.69
C LEU A 112 -15.88 -3.22 7.11
N GLU A 113 -16.84 -2.55 7.74
CA GLU A 113 -17.25 -1.21 7.34
C GLU A 113 -16.11 -0.20 7.49
N ASP A 114 -15.36 -0.28 8.59
CA ASP A 114 -14.15 0.53 8.80
C ASP A 114 -13.12 0.31 7.68
N MET A 115 -12.86 -0.94 7.29
CA MET A 115 -12.01 -1.27 6.14
C MET A 115 -12.49 -0.62 4.84
N ILE A 116 -13.77 -0.79 4.51
CA ILE A 116 -14.35 -0.28 3.27
C ILE A 116 -14.25 1.25 3.23
N ARG A 117 -14.61 1.94 4.31
CA ARG A 117 -14.50 3.40 4.40
C ARG A 117 -13.06 3.86 4.24
N ALA A 118 -12.14 3.21 4.93
CA ALA A 118 -10.72 3.55 4.90
C ALA A 118 -10.08 3.31 3.51
N VAL A 119 -10.55 2.31 2.77
CA VAL A 119 -10.08 2.00 1.39
C VAL A 119 -10.76 2.87 0.34
N LEU A 120 -11.97 3.38 0.58
CA LEU A 120 -12.73 4.21 -0.36
C LEU A 120 -12.46 5.71 -0.21
N VAL A 121 -12.44 6.24 1.02
CA VAL A 121 -12.38 7.70 1.26
C VAL A 121 -10.98 8.24 0.98
N GLU A 122 -10.79 9.00 -0.10
CA GLU A 122 -9.55 9.76 -0.30
C GLU A 122 -9.37 10.73 0.87
N ASN A 123 -8.28 10.58 1.63
CA ASN A 123 -7.82 11.58 2.60
C ASN A 123 -6.91 12.60 1.93
#